data_AF-A0A934BD37-F1
#
_entry.id   AF-A0A934BD37-F1
#
_cell.length_a   1.000
_cell.length_b   1.000
_cell.length_c   1.000
_cell.angle_alpha   90.00
_cell.angle_beta   90.00
_cell.angle_gamma   90.00
#
_symmetry.space_group_name_H-M   'P 1'
#
loop_
_entity.id
_entity.type
_entity.pdbx_description
1 polymer ?
#
loop_
_entity_poly.entity_id
_entity_poly.type
_entity_poly.pdbx_seq_one_letter_code
_entity_poly.pdbx_strand_id
1 'polypeptide(L)'
;MHSPKFVQISKVTIIILALFLPAIASETGSKEQGISSPAKQVDIKEKWGVQILGIRLAAGGNMLDFRYRVLDTAKASSFFDRKTRPYLINQANGTTLLVPNAHKLGPLRQTPKTPLADKNYFIFFANPGVVKSGDKVTVVVGDFKAENLVVQ
;
A
#
# COMPACT_ATOMS: atom_id res chain seq x y z
N MET A 1 -6.98 -68.02 -21.81
CA MET A 1 -7.99 -67.91 -22.90
C MET A 1 -9.19 -68.77 -22.51
N HIS A 2 -10.41 -68.28 -22.78
CA HIS A 2 -11.75 -68.81 -22.44
C HIS A 2 -12.46 -68.13 -21.25
N SER A 3 -13.20 -67.06 -21.58
CA SER A 3 -14.55 -66.78 -21.05
C SER A 3 -15.57 -67.68 -21.83
N PRO A 4 -16.93 -67.65 -21.67
CA PRO A 4 -17.82 -66.68 -20.96
C PRO A 4 -19.18 -67.26 -20.41
N LYS A 5 -20.15 -66.36 -20.06
CA LYS A 5 -21.64 -66.47 -20.06
C LYS A 5 -22.32 -67.07 -18.80
N PHE A 6 -23.47 -66.64 -18.24
CA PHE A 6 -24.61 -65.78 -18.69
C PHE A 6 -25.54 -65.37 -17.49
N VAL A 7 -26.05 -64.12 -17.52
CA VAL A 7 -27.46 -63.65 -17.35
C VAL A 7 -28.31 -63.86 -16.07
N GLN A 8 -28.77 -62.75 -15.45
CA GLN A 8 -30.19 -62.31 -15.30
C GLN A 8 -30.25 -60.94 -14.56
N ILE A 9 -30.44 -59.80 -15.24
CA ILE A 9 -31.70 -59.06 -15.45
C ILE A 9 -32.64 -59.01 -14.23
N SER A 10 -32.72 -57.85 -13.57
CA SER A 10 -33.98 -57.28 -13.11
C SER A 10 -33.90 -55.75 -13.11
N LYS A 11 -34.84 -55.16 -13.85
CA LYS A 11 -35.09 -53.73 -13.97
C LYS A 11 -35.71 -53.21 -12.66
N VAL A 12 -35.57 -51.90 -12.41
CA VAL A 12 -36.50 -50.94 -11.75
C VAL A 12 -35.62 -49.83 -11.15
N THR A 13 -35.40 -48.74 -11.88
CA THR A 13 -36.12 -47.45 -11.73
C THR A 13 -35.97 -46.84 -10.33
N ILE A 14 -35.15 -45.79 -10.22
CA ILE A 14 -35.57 -44.43 -9.82
C ILE A 14 -34.36 -43.50 -10.00
N ILE A 15 -34.55 -42.50 -10.85
CA ILE A 15 -33.68 -41.35 -11.05
C ILE A 15 -33.90 -40.44 -9.85
N ILE A 16 -32.87 -40.21 -9.02
CA ILE A 16 -32.80 -39.03 -8.16
C ILE A 16 -31.59 -38.22 -8.61
N LEU A 17 -31.91 -37.21 -9.41
CA LEU A 17 -31.05 -36.10 -9.76
C LEU A 17 -30.82 -35.25 -8.50
N ALA A 18 -29.76 -35.55 -7.74
CA ALA A 18 -29.24 -34.65 -6.73
C ALA A 18 -28.22 -33.72 -7.40
N LEU A 19 -28.69 -32.53 -7.78
CA LEU A 19 -27.86 -31.39 -8.16
C LEU A 19 -26.96 -31.01 -6.97
N PHE A 20 -25.75 -31.57 -6.94
CA PHE A 20 -24.67 -31.07 -6.10
C PHE A 20 -24.15 -29.78 -6.72
N LEU A 21 -24.70 -28.66 -6.25
CA LEU A 21 -24.10 -27.34 -6.41
C LEU A 21 -22.71 -27.36 -5.76
N PRO A 22 -21.62 -27.02 -6.47
CA PRO A 22 -20.40 -26.64 -5.79
C PRO A 22 -20.66 -25.27 -5.17
N ALA A 23 -20.85 -25.24 -3.85
CA ALA A 23 -20.70 -24.03 -3.08
C ALA A 23 -19.23 -23.61 -3.18
N ILE A 24 -18.94 -22.75 -4.16
CA ILE A 24 -17.69 -21.99 -4.22
C ILE A 24 -17.78 -21.03 -3.02
N ALA A 25 -17.28 -21.49 -1.88
CA ALA A 25 -16.90 -20.63 -0.79
C ALA A 25 -15.70 -19.82 -1.28
N SER A 26 -15.97 -18.69 -1.94
CA SER A 26 -14.95 -17.67 -2.17
C SER A 26 -14.53 -17.13 -0.82
N GLU A 27 -13.48 -17.71 -0.26
CA GLU A 27 -12.63 -17.08 0.75
C GLU A 27 -12.06 -15.79 0.17
N THR A 28 -12.84 -14.71 0.21
CA THR A 28 -12.28 -13.37 0.04
C THR A 28 -11.89 -12.88 1.42
N GLY A 29 -10.82 -13.45 1.93
CA GLY A 29 -9.98 -12.78 2.91
C GLY A 29 -9.42 -11.53 2.25
N SER A 30 -10.17 -10.44 2.33
CA SER A 30 -9.67 -9.10 2.02
C SER A 30 -8.56 -8.81 3.01
N LYS A 31 -7.32 -9.12 2.64
CA LYS A 31 -6.17 -8.35 3.09
C LYS A 31 -6.49 -6.91 2.74
N GLU A 32 -6.93 -6.14 3.72
CA GLU A 32 -6.91 -4.68 3.69
C GLU A 32 -5.44 -4.27 3.51
N GLN A 33 -4.99 -4.29 2.27
CA GLN A 33 -3.70 -3.79 1.87
C GLN A 33 -3.66 -2.30 2.22
N GLY A 34 -2.59 -1.92 2.93
CA GLY A 34 -2.35 -0.63 3.58
C GLY A 34 -2.54 0.62 2.73
N ILE A 35 -3.79 0.94 2.44
CA ILE A 35 -4.26 2.08 1.67
C ILE A 35 -5.18 2.82 2.65
N SER A 36 -4.77 4.02 3.05
CA SER A 36 -5.65 4.97 3.75
C SER A 36 -7.03 4.99 3.08
N SER A 37 -8.12 5.11 3.87
CA SER A 37 -9.51 5.01 3.37
C SER A 37 -9.70 5.69 2.00
N PRO A 38 -10.37 5.05 1.02
CA PRO A 38 -10.47 5.55 -0.36
C PRO A 38 -10.89 7.02 -0.46
N ALA A 39 -11.82 7.47 0.39
CA ALA A 39 -12.27 8.86 0.46
C ALA A 39 -11.14 9.85 0.78
N LYS A 40 -10.20 9.46 1.65
CA LYS A 40 -9.04 10.28 2.02
C LYS A 40 -8.00 10.34 0.89
N GLN A 41 -7.90 9.29 0.08
CA GLN A 41 -7.02 9.32 -1.09
C GLN A 41 -7.55 10.19 -2.22
N VAL A 42 -8.87 10.27 -2.38
CA VAL A 42 -9.51 11.17 -3.35
C VAL A 42 -9.20 12.63 -2.99
N ASP A 43 -9.40 13.04 -1.73
CA ASP A 43 -9.06 14.39 -1.26
C ASP A 43 -7.57 14.73 -1.49
N ILE A 44 -6.67 13.77 -1.20
CA ILE A 44 -5.23 13.97 -1.42
C ILE A 44 -4.91 14.21 -2.91
N LYS A 45 -5.49 13.42 -3.82
CA LYS A 45 -5.24 13.58 -5.26
C LYS A 45 -5.76 14.93 -5.77
N GLU A 46 -6.98 15.29 -5.39
CA GLU A 46 -7.64 16.50 -5.87
C GLU A 46 -6.97 17.78 -5.35
N LYS A 47 -6.63 17.80 -4.05
CA LYS A 47 -6.04 18.97 -3.40
C LYS A 47 -4.56 19.14 -3.68
N TRP A 48 -3.80 18.04 -3.66
CA TRP A 48 -2.33 18.10 -3.68
C TRP A 48 -1.72 17.66 -5.00
N GLY A 49 -2.50 17.10 -5.92
CA GLY A 49 -1.96 16.59 -7.18
C GLY A 49 -0.97 15.44 -6.98
N VAL A 50 -1.08 14.68 -5.90
CA VAL A 50 -0.22 13.53 -5.62
C VAL A 50 -1.05 12.28 -5.34
N GLN A 51 -0.56 11.14 -5.80
CA GLN A 51 -1.07 9.83 -5.46
C GLN A 51 -0.08 9.11 -4.55
N ILE A 52 -0.53 8.72 -3.36
CA ILE A 52 0.29 7.90 -2.46
C ILE A 52 0.38 6.48 -3.04
N LEU A 53 1.61 5.97 -3.15
CA LEU A 53 1.89 4.60 -3.62
C LEU A 53 2.17 3.64 -2.46
N GLY A 54 2.46 4.16 -1.28
CA GLY A 54 2.61 3.40 -0.05
C GLY A 54 3.80 3.86 0.80
N ILE A 55 3.94 3.24 1.96
CA ILE A 55 5.08 3.41 2.85
C ILE A 55 5.57 2.04 3.31
N ARG A 56 6.89 1.82 3.23
CA ARG A 56 7.49 0.50 3.43
C ARG A 56 8.70 0.59 4.34
N LEU A 57 8.99 -0.48 5.08
CA LEU A 57 10.31 -0.63 5.69
C LEU A 57 11.40 -0.77 4.61
N ALA A 58 12.52 -0.10 4.82
CA ALA A 58 13.68 -0.13 3.95
C ALA A 58 14.97 -0.23 4.80
N ALA A 59 16.11 -0.47 4.14
CA ALA A 59 17.43 -0.55 4.79
C ALA A 59 17.45 -1.48 6.03
N GLY A 60 16.83 -2.67 5.90
CA GLY A 60 16.72 -3.64 7.00
C GLY A 60 15.85 -3.18 8.16
N GLY A 61 14.90 -2.27 7.92
CA GLY A 61 14.02 -1.69 8.94
C GLY A 61 14.54 -0.37 9.52
N ASN A 62 15.77 0.04 9.19
CA ASN A 62 16.35 1.29 9.71
C ASN A 62 15.79 2.56 9.05
N MET A 63 14.92 2.41 8.05
CA MET A 63 14.33 3.52 7.31
C MET A 63 12.91 3.19 6.86
N LEU A 64 12.11 4.23 6.61
CA LEU A 64 10.84 4.14 5.90
C LEU A 64 10.99 4.77 4.51
N ASP A 65 10.54 4.07 3.46
CA ASP A 65 10.44 4.54 2.09
C ASP A 65 8.99 4.96 1.80
N PHE A 66 8.71 6.26 1.85
CA PHE A 66 7.42 6.83 1.46
C PHE A 66 7.43 7.17 -0.03
N ARG A 67 6.58 6.49 -0.81
CA ARG A 67 6.48 6.69 -2.27
C ARG A 67 5.18 7.33 -2.68
N TYR A 68 5.26 8.23 -3.64
CA TYR A 68 4.12 8.90 -4.25
C TYR A 68 4.38 9.19 -5.72
N ARG A 69 3.30 9.40 -6.49
CA ARG A 69 3.34 9.85 -7.88
C ARG A 69 2.78 11.27 -7.97
N VAL A 70 3.40 12.13 -8.75
CA VAL A 70 2.83 13.45 -9.09
C VAL A 70 1.81 13.27 -10.21
N LEU A 71 0.59 13.76 -10.00
CA LEU A 71 -0.50 13.79 -10.98
C LEU A 71 -0.67 15.19 -11.58
N ASP A 72 -0.47 16.22 -10.78
CA ASP A 72 -0.58 17.63 -11.18
C ASP A 72 0.62 18.40 -10.62
N THR A 73 1.47 18.91 -11.51
CA THR A 73 2.72 19.57 -11.15
C THR A 73 2.52 20.91 -10.46
N ALA A 74 1.45 21.63 -10.79
CA ALA A 74 1.14 22.92 -10.19
C ALA A 74 0.69 22.74 -8.73
N LYS A 75 -0.23 21.79 -8.49
CA LYS A 75 -0.71 21.47 -7.14
C LYS A 75 0.38 20.86 -6.25
N ALA A 76 1.25 20.03 -6.82
CA ALA A 76 2.32 19.37 -6.07
C ALA A 76 3.54 20.27 -5.82
N SER A 77 3.57 21.51 -6.33
CA SER A 77 4.75 22.39 -6.26
C SER A 77 5.26 22.62 -4.84
N SER A 78 4.36 22.84 -3.87
CA SER A 78 4.69 23.06 -2.45
C SER A 78 5.36 21.85 -1.78
N PHE A 79 5.12 20.64 -2.29
CA PHE A 79 5.72 19.39 -1.82
C PHE A 79 7.25 19.37 -2.02
N PHE A 80 7.74 20.11 -3.01
CA PHE A 80 9.14 20.13 -3.44
C PHE A 80 9.92 21.35 -2.94
N ASP A 81 9.30 22.22 -2.13
CA ASP A 81 10.03 23.33 -1.51
C ASP A 81 11.16 22.80 -0.62
N ARG A 82 12.39 23.28 -0.89
CA ARG A 82 13.62 22.91 -0.15
C ARG A 82 13.58 23.39 1.30
N LYS A 83 12.78 24.41 1.62
CA LYS A 83 12.59 24.93 2.97
C LYS A 83 11.73 24.01 3.82
N THR A 84 10.74 23.33 3.21
CA THR A 84 9.89 22.36 3.90
C THR A 84 10.74 21.27 4.55
N ARG A 85 10.37 20.88 5.77
CA ARG A 85 11.01 19.82 6.56
C ARG A 85 10.00 18.69 6.76
N PRO A 86 9.92 17.71 5.84
CA PRO A 86 9.06 16.55 6.02
C PRO A 86 9.40 15.78 7.30
N TYR A 87 8.38 15.23 7.92
CA TYR A 87 8.53 14.33 9.05
C TYR A 87 7.39 13.29 9.06
N LEU A 88 7.60 12.22 9.80
CA LEU A 88 6.66 11.14 9.97
C LEU A 88 6.35 10.96 11.46
N ILE A 89 5.09 10.78 11.80
CA ILE A 89 4.64 10.50 13.17
C ILE A 89 4.19 9.05 13.27
N ASN A 90 4.77 8.27 14.19
CA ASN A 90 4.18 7.00 14.60
C ASN A 90 2.93 7.28 15.43
N GLN A 91 1.75 6.87 14.97
CA GLN A 91 0.49 7.21 15.63
C GLN A 91 0.30 6.49 16.98
N ALA A 92 0.98 5.37 17.21
CA ALA A 92 0.84 4.60 18.44
C ALA A 92 1.53 5.27 19.64
N ASN A 93 2.67 5.92 19.40
CA ASN A 93 3.51 6.50 20.47
C ASN A 93 3.86 7.98 20.27
N GLY A 94 3.41 8.61 19.19
CA GLY A 94 3.66 10.01 18.87
C GLY A 94 5.10 10.34 18.43
N THR A 95 5.97 9.34 18.28
CA THR A 95 7.37 9.57 17.93
C THR A 95 7.49 10.19 16.54
N THR A 96 8.27 11.26 16.44
CA THR A 96 8.56 11.93 15.16
C THR A 96 9.87 11.43 14.57
N LEU A 97 9.80 10.97 13.32
CA LEU A 97 10.94 10.52 12.52
C LEU A 97 11.23 11.54 11.42
N LEU A 98 12.51 11.87 11.24
CA LEU A 98 12.97 12.91 10.33
C LEU A 98 13.60 12.33 9.06
N VAL A 99 13.68 13.15 8.02
CA VAL A 99 14.45 12.83 6.82
C VAL A 99 15.94 12.79 7.17
N PRO A 100 16.64 11.65 7.00
CA PRO A 100 18.06 11.56 7.29
C PRO A 100 18.86 12.36 6.24
N ASN A 101 20.00 12.88 6.68
CA ASN A 101 20.95 13.59 5.83
C ASN A 101 22.20 12.72 5.63
N ALA A 102 22.40 12.25 4.41
CA ALA A 102 23.58 11.47 4.05
C ALA A 102 24.73 12.40 3.65
N HIS A 103 25.94 12.11 4.13
CA HIS A 103 27.10 13.00 4.03
C HIS A 103 27.36 13.55 2.61
N LYS A 104 27.23 12.71 1.58
CA LYS A 104 27.46 13.12 0.17
C LYS A 104 26.18 13.44 -0.61
N LEU A 105 25.03 12.90 -0.19
CA LEU A 105 23.78 12.99 -0.96
C LEU A 105 22.82 14.05 -0.42
N GLY A 106 23.11 14.62 0.75
CA GLY A 106 22.19 15.53 1.42
C GLY A 106 20.98 14.80 2.02
N PRO A 107 19.87 15.54 2.26
CA PRO A 107 18.61 14.95 2.71
C PRO A 107 18.12 13.89 1.73
N LEU A 108 17.72 12.72 2.24
CA LEU A 108 17.26 11.60 1.42
C LEU A 108 15.81 11.79 0.94
N ARG A 109 15.62 12.82 0.11
CA ARG A 109 14.39 13.14 -0.60
C ARG A 109 14.70 13.86 -1.90
N GLN A 110 13.77 13.84 -2.84
CA GLN A 110 13.91 14.55 -4.10
C GLN A 110 13.25 15.93 -4.03
N THR A 111 13.95 16.97 -4.47
CA THR A 111 13.43 18.36 -4.59
C THR A 111 13.80 18.98 -5.93
N PRO A 112 13.31 18.45 -7.07
CA PRO A 112 13.52 19.10 -8.36
C PRO A 112 12.87 20.49 -8.36
N LYS A 113 13.48 21.44 -9.09
CA LYS A 113 12.88 22.77 -9.30
C LYS A 113 11.51 22.69 -9.99
N THR A 114 11.38 21.73 -10.91
CA THR A 114 10.13 21.45 -11.63
C THR A 114 9.83 19.95 -11.50
N PRO A 115 8.79 19.55 -10.75
CA PRO A 115 8.37 18.16 -10.72
C PRO A 115 7.75 17.76 -12.07
N LEU A 116 7.87 16.48 -12.41
CA LEU A 116 7.31 15.90 -13.63
C LEU A 116 6.01 15.17 -13.29
N ALA A 117 4.97 15.40 -14.09
CA ALA A 117 3.75 14.61 -14.02
C ALA A 117 4.05 13.13 -14.32
N ASP A 118 3.23 12.25 -13.74
CA ASP A 118 3.30 10.79 -13.83
C ASP A 118 4.62 10.15 -13.36
N LYS A 119 5.49 10.93 -12.73
CA LYS A 119 6.75 10.45 -12.16
C LYS A 119 6.55 10.05 -10.70
N ASN A 120 7.19 8.94 -10.34
CA ASN A 120 7.27 8.47 -8.98
C ASN A 120 8.44 9.14 -8.25
N TYR A 121 8.18 9.57 -7.02
CA TYR A 121 9.12 10.20 -6.12
C TYR A 121 9.14 9.48 -4.77
N PHE A 122 10.17 9.77 -3.97
CA PHE A 122 10.32 9.21 -2.64
C PHE A 122 10.76 10.25 -1.60
N ILE A 123 10.43 9.95 -0.34
CA ILE A 123 11.01 10.56 0.86
C ILE A 123 11.40 9.42 1.80
N PHE A 124 12.63 9.43 2.27
CA PHE A 124 13.06 8.53 3.34
C PHE A 124 12.90 9.18 4.71
N PHE A 125 12.55 8.37 5.71
CA PHE A 125 12.58 8.75 7.13
C PHE A 125 13.48 7.77 7.90
N ALA A 126 14.29 8.28 8.83
CA ALA A 126 15.13 7.44 9.67
C ALA A 126 14.26 6.69 10.69
N ASN A 127 14.54 5.41 10.91
CA ASN A 127 13.81 4.57 11.85
C ASN A 127 14.77 3.79 12.73
N PRO A 128 15.04 4.23 13.97
CA PRO A 128 15.90 3.49 14.89
C PRO A 128 15.21 2.26 15.51
N GLY A 129 14.27 1.63 14.79
CA GLY A 129 13.49 0.48 15.25
C GLY A 129 12.15 0.81 15.92
N VAL A 130 11.68 2.06 15.81
CA VAL A 130 10.44 2.53 16.47
C VAL A 130 9.18 2.19 15.69
N VAL A 131 9.27 2.14 14.37
CA VAL A 131 8.16 1.78 13.47
C VAL A 131 8.39 0.38 12.90
N LYS A 132 7.33 -0.43 12.87
CA LYS A 132 7.32 -1.80 12.35
C LYS A 132 6.28 -1.95 11.23
N SER A 133 6.35 -3.06 10.49
CA SER A 133 5.31 -3.42 9.52
C SER A 133 3.97 -3.59 10.25
N GLY A 134 2.89 -3.10 9.65
CA GLY A 134 1.55 -3.04 10.25
C GLY A 134 1.26 -1.77 11.07
N ASP A 135 2.27 -1.00 11.48
CA ASP A 135 2.04 0.24 12.23
C ASP A 135 1.32 1.30 11.38
N LYS A 136 0.51 2.13 12.04
CA LYS A 136 -0.11 3.30 11.43
C LYS A 136 0.77 4.53 11.65
N VAL A 137 1.02 5.25 10.57
CA VAL A 137 1.83 6.46 10.57
C VAL A 137 1.13 7.61 9.86
N THR A 138 1.58 8.82 10.19
CA THR A 138 1.19 10.05 9.50
C THR A 138 2.43 10.67 8.87
N VAL A 139 2.38 10.96 7.57
CA VAL A 139 3.42 11.75 6.88
C VAL A 139 2.97 13.19 6.76
N VAL A 140 3.85 14.12 7.13
CA VAL A 140 3.63 15.58 7.03
C VAL A 140 4.67 16.19 6.11
N VAL A 141 4.22 17.01 5.15
CA VAL A 141 5.07 17.76 4.21
C VAL A 141 4.52 19.19 4.11
N GLY A 142 5.01 20.08 4.97
CA GLY A 142 4.41 21.41 5.09
C GLY A 142 2.95 21.28 5.53
N ASP A 143 2.03 21.83 4.75
CA ASP A 143 0.58 21.74 5.02
C ASP A 143 -0.05 20.42 4.55
N PHE A 144 0.67 19.60 3.78
CA PHE A 144 0.20 18.27 3.40
C PHE A 144 0.27 17.31 4.58
N LYS A 145 -0.82 16.55 4.78
CA LYS A 145 -0.90 15.51 5.80
C LYS A 145 -1.56 14.25 5.24
N ALA A 146 -0.81 13.15 5.25
CA ALA A 146 -1.32 11.82 4.92
C ALA A 146 -1.35 10.96 6.18
N GLU A 147 -2.55 10.75 6.73
CA GLU A 147 -2.74 9.99 7.97
C GLU A 147 -3.19 8.57 7.70
N ASN A 148 -3.00 7.70 8.69
CA ASN A 148 -3.46 6.32 8.72
C ASN A 148 -2.83 5.49 7.59
N LEU A 149 -1.59 5.82 7.22
CA LEU A 149 -0.80 4.99 6.31
C LEU A 149 -0.34 3.77 7.09
N VAL A 150 -0.64 2.57 6.57
CA VAL A 150 -0.18 1.32 7.17
C VAL A 150 1.17 0.97 6.55
N VAL A 151 2.17 0.75 7.39
CA VAL A 151 3.52 0.38 6.95
C VAL A 151 3.52 -1.06 6.43
N GLN A 152 4.07 -1.25 5.23
CA GLN A 152 4.25 -2.55 4.59
C GLN A 152 5.63 -3.13 4.89
#